data_AF-A0A1C5TCI3-F1
#
_entry.id   AF-A0A1C5TCI3-F1
#
_cell.length_a   1.000
_cell.length_b   1.000
_cell.length_c   1.000
_cell.angle_alpha   90.00
_cell.angle_beta   90.00
_cell.angle_gamma   90.00
#
_symmetry.space_group_name_H-M   'P 1'
#
loop_
_entity.id
_entity.type
_entity.pdbx_description
1 polymer ?
#
loop_
_entity_poly.entity_id
_entity_poly.type
_entity_poly.pdbx_seq_one_letter_code
_entity_poly.pdbx_strand_id
1 'polypeptide(L)'
;MKKKIMGLIAIVAIAAVAGYNIYTSQNNVKLSALALANVEALARYEYPDVEITCNQSKHDSPGRCWHMYGECSMGWFIRYDDCIFSGSTYDSCVTPCD
;
A
#
# COMPACT_ATOMS: atom_id res chain seq x y z
N MET A 1 12.84 -9.71 62.47
CA MET A 1 11.60 -9.58 61.67
C MET A 1 11.32 -8.14 61.22
N LYS A 2 11.39 -7.11 62.10
CA LYS A 2 11.14 -5.69 61.72
C LYS A 2 11.98 -5.17 60.53
N LYS A 3 13.28 -5.45 60.47
CA LYS A 3 14.16 -5.02 59.34
C LYS A 3 13.81 -5.68 58.00
N LYS A 4 13.28 -6.91 58.03
CA LYS A 4 12.84 -7.66 56.83
C LYS A 4 11.53 -7.09 56.27
N ILE A 5 10.62 -6.67 57.16
CA ILE A 5 9.37 -6.00 56.80
C ILE A 5 9.64 -4.63 56.18
N MET A 6 10.55 -3.83 56.77
CA MET A 6 10.94 -2.55 56.18
C MET A 6 11.57 -2.67 54.78
N GLY A 7 12.42 -3.69 54.57
CA GLY A 7 12.97 -3.96 53.23
C GLY A 7 11.90 -4.33 52.21
N LEU A 8 10.89 -5.11 52.62
CA LEU A 8 9.75 -5.48 51.78
C LEU A 8 8.89 -4.27 51.39
N ILE A 9 8.62 -3.38 52.35
CA ILE A 9 7.88 -2.12 52.11
C ILE A 9 8.65 -1.23 51.13
N ALA A 10 9.98 -1.13 51.27
CA ALA A 10 10.80 -0.35 50.35
C ALA A 10 10.74 -0.90 48.91
N ILE A 11 10.79 -2.21 48.73
CA ILE A 11 10.68 -2.85 47.41
C ILE A 11 9.30 -2.59 46.78
N VAL A 12 8.23 -2.73 47.57
CA VAL A 12 6.86 -2.45 47.10
C VAL A 12 6.69 -0.98 46.70
N ALA A 13 7.24 -0.05 47.48
CA ALA A 13 7.18 1.37 47.18
C ALA A 13 7.90 1.71 45.86
N ILE A 14 9.09 1.15 45.63
CA ILE A 14 9.84 1.35 44.39
C ILE A 14 9.09 0.76 43.19
N ALA A 15 8.53 -0.44 43.33
CA ALA A 15 7.74 -1.09 42.28
C ALA A 15 6.48 -0.29 41.93
N ALA A 16 5.79 0.27 42.94
CA ALA A 16 4.61 1.10 42.74
C ALA A 16 4.95 2.41 42.00
N VAL A 17 6.03 3.10 42.39
CA VAL A 17 6.48 4.33 41.72
C VAL A 17 6.92 4.04 40.28
N ALA A 18 7.70 2.99 40.04
CA ALA A 18 8.10 2.59 38.70
C ALA A 18 6.90 2.22 37.83
N GLY A 19 5.97 1.42 38.36
CA GLY A 19 4.73 1.03 37.68
C GLY A 19 3.83 2.21 37.33
N TYR A 20 3.68 3.18 38.24
CA TYR A 20 2.90 4.39 37.99
C TYR A 20 3.52 5.28 36.90
N ASN A 21 4.85 5.43 36.90
CA ASN A 21 5.55 6.19 35.86
C ASN A 21 5.43 5.51 34.49
N ILE A 22 5.54 4.19 34.41
CA ILE A 22 5.33 3.43 33.16
C ILE A 22 3.89 3.55 32.67
N TYR A 23 2.90 3.37 33.56
CA TYR A 23 1.49 3.50 33.23
C TYR A 23 1.13 4.92 32.75
N THR A 24 1.68 5.94 33.40
CA THR A 24 1.50 7.34 32.99
C THR A 24 2.20 7.64 31.66
N SER A 25 3.40 7.08 31.45
CA SER A 25 4.17 7.26 30.21
C SER A 25 3.44 6.68 28.99
N GLN A 26 2.79 5.53 29.13
CA GLN A 26 2.07 4.86 28.03
C GLN A 26 0.84 5.63 27.51
N ASN A 27 0.33 6.63 28.24
CA ASN A 27 -0.83 7.43 27.82
C ASN A 27 -0.49 8.60 26.86
N ASN A 28 0.79 8.82 26.53
CA ASN A 28 1.24 10.04 25.83
C ASN A 28 1.28 9.95 24.30
N VAL A 29 0.74 8.91 23.67
CA VAL A 29 0.57 8.89 22.21
C VAL A 29 -0.92 8.90 21.85
N LYS A 30 -1.65 9.87 22.39
CA LYS A 30 -2.94 10.27 21.81
C LYS A 30 -2.66 11.15 20.61
N LEU A 31 -2.56 10.54 19.43
CA LEU A 31 -2.62 11.29 18.18
C LEU A 31 -3.93 12.09 18.17
N SER A 32 -3.85 13.38 17.87
CA SER A 32 -5.05 14.20 17.76
C SER A 32 -5.91 13.68 16.61
N ALA A 33 -7.23 13.92 16.67
CA ALA A 33 -8.12 13.58 15.55
C ALA A 33 -7.63 14.19 14.23
N LEU A 34 -6.97 15.34 14.28
CA LEU A 34 -6.35 15.99 13.13
C LEU A 34 -5.09 15.24 12.63
N ALA A 35 -4.23 14.78 13.53
CA ALA A 35 -3.07 13.97 13.16
C ALA A 35 -3.49 12.62 12.56
N LEU A 36 -4.54 11.99 13.09
CA LEU A 36 -5.12 10.76 12.53
C LEU A 36 -5.70 11.01 11.14
N ALA A 37 -6.50 12.06 10.98
CA ALA A 37 -7.06 12.44 9.68
C ALA A 37 -5.97 12.75 8.64
N ASN A 38 -4.83 13.32 9.06
CA ASN A 38 -3.69 13.58 8.19
C ASN A 38 -2.93 12.29 7.78
N VAL A 39 -2.88 11.28 8.65
CA VAL A 39 -2.29 9.96 8.33
C VAL A 39 -3.20 9.17 7.40
N GLU A 40 -4.50 9.12 7.68
CA GLU A 40 -5.49 8.51 6.78
C GLU A 40 -5.53 9.24 5.42
N ALA A 41 -5.33 10.56 5.44
CA ALA A 41 -5.15 11.38 4.27
C ALA A 41 -3.91 11.08 3.43
N LEU A 42 -2.87 10.49 4.02
CA LEU A 42 -1.69 10.05 3.31
C LEU A 42 -1.90 8.65 2.72
N ALA A 43 -2.57 7.76 3.45
CA ALA A 43 -2.83 6.38 3.02
C ALA A 43 -3.96 6.24 2.00
N ARG A 44 -4.88 7.20 1.88
CA ARG A 44 -6.04 7.13 0.93
C ARG A 44 -5.68 7.01 -0.55
N TYR A 45 -4.42 7.23 -0.93
CA TYR A 45 -3.96 7.11 -2.33
C TYR A 45 -3.08 5.88 -2.57
N GLU A 46 -2.83 5.06 -1.55
CA GLU A 46 -2.29 3.72 -1.76
C GLU A 46 -3.43 2.87 -2.28
N TYR A 47 -3.55 2.79 -3.61
CA TYR A 47 -4.36 1.75 -4.23
C TYR A 47 -3.86 0.40 -3.72
N PRO A 48 -4.74 -0.60 -3.48
CA PRO A 48 -4.28 -1.96 -3.25
C PRO A 48 -3.27 -2.28 -4.34
N ASP A 49 -2.16 -2.96 -4.01
CA ASP A 49 -1.23 -3.49 -4.99
C ASP A 49 -2.01 -4.42 -5.93
N VAL A 50 -2.65 -3.84 -6.94
CA VAL A 50 -3.26 -4.58 -8.02
C VAL A 50 -2.07 -5.03 -8.82
N GLU A 51 -1.68 -6.28 -8.63
CA GLU A 51 -0.67 -6.90 -9.46
C GLU A 51 -1.16 -6.85 -10.91
N ILE A 52 -0.58 -5.93 -11.68
CA ILE A 52 -0.90 -5.77 -13.09
C ILE A 52 -0.04 -6.76 -13.86
N THR A 53 -0.59 -7.95 -14.15
CA THR A 53 0.08 -8.91 -15.03
C THR A 53 -0.04 -8.45 -16.48
N CYS A 54 1.09 -8.22 -17.12
CA CYS A 54 1.15 -7.92 -18.54
C CYS A 54 0.84 -9.19 -19.35
N ASN A 55 -0.08 -9.10 -20.33
CA ASN A 55 -0.31 -10.20 -21.25
C ASN A 55 0.81 -10.20 -22.30
N GLN A 56 1.66 -11.23 -22.35
CA GLN A 56 2.77 -11.30 -23.32
C GLN A 56 2.46 -12.19 -24.53
N SER A 57 1.27 -12.80 -24.60
CA SER A 57 0.90 -13.67 -25.71
C SER A 57 0.71 -12.86 -26.99
N LYS A 58 1.56 -13.11 -27.99
CA LYS A 58 1.37 -12.60 -29.36
C LYS A 58 0.19 -13.25 -30.10
N HIS A 59 -0.34 -14.35 -29.56
CA HIS A 59 -1.39 -15.16 -30.19
C HIS A 59 -2.80 -14.91 -29.59
N ASP A 60 -2.89 -14.11 -28.53
CA ASP A 60 -4.15 -13.66 -27.94
C ASP A 60 -4.35 -12.17 -28.27
N SER A 61 -5.59 -11.67 -28.25
CA SER A 61 -5.85 -10.24 -28.46
C SER A 61 -5.01 -9.39 -27.49
N PRO A 62 -4.41 -8.27 -27.98
CA PRO A 62 -3.58 -7.42 -27.14
C PRO A 62 -4.39 -6.87 -25.95
N GLY A 63 -3.71 -6.60 -24.84
CA GLY A 63 -4.34 -6.20 -23.59
C GLY A 63 -3.49 -5.25 -22.74
N ARG A 64 -3.31 -5.59 -21.47
CA ARG A 64 -2.50 -4.80 -20.51
C ARG A 64 -1.02 -4.85 -20.90
N CYS A 65 -0.35 -3.70 -20.80
CA CYS A 65 1.04 -3.44 -21.16
C CYS A 65 1.35 -3.36 -22.66
N TRP A 66 0.35 -3.02 -23.47
CA TRP A 66 0.49 -2.79 -24.90
C TRP A 66 0.12 -1.35 -25.24
N HIS A 67 0.84 -0.76 -26.19
CA HIS A 67 0.65 0.62 -26.64
C HIS A 67 0.30 0.65 -28.13
N MET A 68 -0.61 1.53 -28.53
CA MET A 68 -1.04 1.66 -29.93
C MET A 68 -0.08 2.55 -30.71
N TYR A 69 0.56 2.02 -31.76
CA TYR A 69 1.43 2.77 -32.65
C TYR A 69 0.79 2.86 -34.05
N GLY A 70 -0.25 3.67 -34.20
CA GLY A 70 -0.91 3.87 -35.50
C GLY A 70 -2.32 4.48 -35.41
N GLU A 71 -2.87 4.83 -36.56
CA GLU A 71 -4.29 5.16 -36.73
C GLU A 71 -5.02 3.91 -37.24
N CYS A 72 -5.97 3.38 -36.47
CA CYS A 72 -6.82 2.26 -36.87
C CYS A 72 -7.62 2.66 -38.14
N SER A 73 -7.34 2.05 -39.29
CA SER A 73 -7.98 2.37 -40.58
C SER A 73 -8.58 1.13 -41.21
N MET A 74 -9.92 1.08 -41.38
CA MET A 74 -10.66 -0.05 -41.97
C MET A 74 -10.85 0.09 -43.49
N GLY A 75 -10.05 -0.62 -44.30
CA GLY A 75 -10.06 -0.65 -45.77
C GLY A 75 -9.27 -1.86 -46.35
N TRP A 76 -9.11 -1.95 -47.68
CA TRP A 76 -8.76 -3.20 -48.41
C TRP A 76 -7.40 -3.87 -48.17
N PHE A 77 -6.54 -3.34 -47.31
CA PHE A 77 -5.29 -4.02 -46.92
C PHE A 77 -4.87 -3.57 -45.52
N ILE A 78 -5.03 -4.40 -44.48
CA ILE A 78 -4.56 -4.08 -43.12
C ILE A 78 -3.74 -5.22 -42.56
N ARG A 79 -2.58 -4.85 -41.99
CA ARG A 79 -1.64 -5.72 -41.28
C ARG A 79 -1.89 -5.63 -39.78
N TYR A 80 -1.72 -6.76 -39.13
CA TYR A 80 -2.06 -7.09 -37.75
C TYR A 80 -1.07 -6.57 -36.67
N ASP A 81 -0.50 -5.37 -36.76
CA ASP A 81 0.52 -4.91 -35.79
C ASP A 81 0.30 -3.50 -35.20
N ASP A 82 -0.93 -3.11 -34.84
CA ASP A 82 -1.21 -1.78 -34.25
C ASP A 82 -0.90 -1.69 -32.74
N CYS A 83 -0.81 -2.82 -32.02
CA CYS A 83 -0.41 -2.86 -30.62
C CYS A 83 1.02 -3.40 -30.50
N ILE A 84 1.90 -2.64 -29.84
CA ILE A 84 3.27 -3.04 -29.52
C ILE A 84 3.37 -3.24 -28.01
N PHE A 85 4.03 -4.33 -27.59
CA PHE A 85 4.29 -4.57 -26.18
C PHE A 85 5.18 -3.46 -25.62
N SER A 86 4.65 -2.69 -24.68
CA SER A 86 5.34 -1.59 -24.00
C SER A 86 5.97 -2.06 -22.68
N GLY A 87 5.35 -3.05 -22.02
CA GLY A 87 5.75 -3.50 -20.68
C GLY A 87 5.39 -2.53 -19.55
N SER A 88 4.87 -1.35 -19.90
CA SER A 88 4.33 -0.38 -18.94
C SER A 88 2.95 -0.81 -18.46
N THR A 89 2.75 -0.91 -17.15
CA THR A 89 1.44 -1.26 -16.56
C THR A 89 0.37 -0.18 -16.77
N TYR A 90 0.79 1.03 -17.17
CA TYR A 90 -0.10 2.13 -17.53
C TYR A 90 -0.64 2.04 -18.96
N ASP A 91 0.04 1.27 -19.82
CA ASP A 91 -0.38 1.08 -21.20
C ASP A 91 -1.41 -0.04 -21.30
N SER A 92 -2.44 0.18 -22.10
CA SER A 92 -3.38 -0.85 -22.48
C SER A 92 -3.81 -0.62 -23.92
N CYS A 93 -3.77 -1.68 -24.71
CA CYS A 93 -4.20 -1.67 -26.09
C CYS A 93 -5.08 -2.88 -26.26
N VAL A 94 -6.36 -2.66 -26.51
CA VAL A 94 -7.32 -3.69 -26.87
C VAL A 94 -7.74 -3.33 -28.29
N THR A 95 -7.42 -4.16 -29.30
CA THR A 95 -7.87 -3.85 -30.67
C THR A 95 -9.28 -4.38 -30.88
N PRO A 96 -10.20 -3.55 -31.40
CA PRO A 96 -11.52 -3.93 -31.86
C PRO A 96 -11.63 -3.72 -33.38
N CYS A 97 -10.73 -4.33 -34.17
CA CYS A 97 -11.01 -4.49 -35.60
C CYS A 97 -12.06 -5.59 -35.74
N ASP A 98 -13.34 -5.25 -35.59
CA ASP A 98 -14.45 -6.15 -35.99
C ASP A 98 -14.46 -6.39 -37.51
#